data_AF-A0A8C3H6X8-F1
#
_entry.id   AF-A0A8C3H6X8-F1
#
_cell.length_a   1.000
_cell.length_b   1.000
_cell.length_c   1.000
_cell.angle_alpha   90.00
_cell.angle_beta   90.00
_cell.angle_gamma   90.00
#
_symmetry.space_group_name_H-M   'P 1'
#
loop_
_entity.id
_entity.type
_entity.pdbx_description
1 polymer ?
#
loop_
_entity_poly.entity_id
_entity_poly.type
_entity_poly.pdbx_seq_one_letter_code
_entity_poly.pdbx_strand_id
1 'polypeptide(L)' 'MAFHQHSRNSHAIISLDAEKAFDRVNWQDLFLTLDKFGLRKAFISWITLLYSNPKSCILTNSTISPL' A
#
# COMPACT_ATOMS: atom_id res chain seq x y z
N MET A 1 35.69 35.13 27.01
CA MET A 1 35.14 34.03 27.84
C MET A 1 34.28 33.18 26.91
N ALA A 2 34.83 32.05 26.45
CA ALA A 2 34.26 31.25 25.37
C ALA A 2 33.10 30.39 25.89
N PHE A 3 31.91 30.54 25.30
CA PHE A 3 30.81 29.60 25.51
C PHE A 3 30.96 28.48 24.49
N HIS A 4 31.12 27.27 25.03
CA HIS A 4 31.30 26.03 24.32
C HIS A 4 30.04 25.71 23.48
N GLN A 5 30.19 25.61 22.15
CA GLN A 5 29.11 25.22 21.23
C GLN A 5 28.78 23.73 21.47
N HIS A 6 27.76 23.46 22.27
CA HIS A 6 27.20 22.10 22.36
C HIS A 6 26.39 21.84 21.09
N SER A 7 26.73 20.78 20.34
CA SER A 7 25.99 20.35 19.16
C SER A 7 24.53 20.07 19.55
N ARG A 8 23.63 21.02 19.30
CA ARG A 8 22.19 20.78 19.38
C ARG A 8 21.82 19.94 18.18
N ASN A 9 21.85 18.62 18.34
CA ASN A 9 21.33 17.71 17.35
C ASN A 9 19.82 17.92 17.26
N SER A 10 19.39 18.78 16.34
CA SER A 10 17.99 19.02 16.05
C SER A 10 17.43 17.80 15.33
N HIS A 11 16.71 16.94 16.04
CA HIS A 11 16.01 15.80 15.47
C HIS A 11 14.57 16.20 15.16
N ALA A 12 14.09 15.86 13.97
CA ALA A 12 12.70 16.04 13.56
C ALA A 12 12.15 14.68 13.11
N ILE A 13 10.89 14.42 13.44
CA ILE A 13 10.15 13.24 12.96
C ILE A 13 9.06 13.76 12.02
N ILE A 14 9.01 13.20 10.82
CA ILE A 14 7.98 13.48 9.83
C ILE A 14 7.12 12.23 9.69
N SER A 15 5.82 12.36 9.95
CA SER A 15 4.83 11.32 9.71
C SER A 15 4.04 11.66 8.45
N LEU A 16 3.95 10.70 7.52
CA LEU A 16 3.13 10.79 6.31
C LEU A 16 1.96 9.83 6.46
N ASP A 17 0.75 10.30 6.15
CA ASP A 17 -0.45 9.46 6.07
C ASP A 17 -0.82 9.21 4.61
N ALA A 18 -1.20 7.97 4.30
CA ALA A 18 -1.63 7.56 2.98
C ALA A 18 -3.15 7.40 2.98
N GLU A 19 -3.86 8.51 2.77
CA GLU A 19 -5.32 8.53 2.80
C GLU A 19 -5.90 7.56 1.75
N LYS A 20 -6.59 6.52 2.22
CA LYS A 20 -7.18 5.48 1.38
C LYS A 20 -6.15 4.80 0.46
N ALA A 21 -5.00 4.43 1.04
CA ALA A 21 -3.87 3.82 0.33
C ALA A 21 -4.26 2.68 -0.63
N PHE A 22 -5.26 1.86 -0.29
CA PHE A 22 -5.69 0.74 -1.13
C PHE A 22 -6.59 1.16 -2.30
N ASP A 23 -7.38 2.23 -2.16
CA ASP A 23 -8.26 2.74 -3.22
C ASP A 23 -7.49 3.54 -4.28
N ARG A 24 -6.34 4.11 -3.89
CA ARG A 24 -5.52 4.99 -4.75
C ARG A 24 -4.36 4.29 -5.44
N VAL A 25 -4.20 2.98 -5.28
CA VAL A 25 -3.15 2.22 -5.97
C VAL A 25 -3.44 2.18 -7.47
N ASN A 26 -2.45 2.57 -8.27
CA ASN A 26 -2.45 2.31 -9.70
C ASN A 26 -2.04 0.84 -9.93
N TRP A 27 -2.93 0.08 -10.55
CA TRP A 27 -2.71 -1.34 -10.85
C TRP A 27 -1.47 -1.59 -11.71
N GLN A 28 -1.16 -0.69 -12.65
CA GLN A 28 0.02 -0.83 -13.49
C GLN A 28 1.31 -0.72 -12.66
N ASP A 29 1.35 0.25 -11.74
CA ASP A 29 2.48 0.45 -10.84
C ASP A 29 2.62 -0.72 -9.85
N LEU A 30 1.51 -1.31 -9.39
CA LEU A 30 1.51 -2.51 -8.56
C LEU A 30 2.17 -3.69 -9.31
N PHE A 31 1.74 -4.00 -10.53
CA PHE A 31 2.29 -5.12 -11.29
C PHE A 31 3.75 -4.90 -11.69
N LEU A 32 4.12 -3.68 -12.07
CA LEU A 32 5.52 -3.31 -12.32
C LEU A 32 6.38 -3.48 -11.07
N THR A 33 5.83 -3.15 -9.90
CA THR A 33 6.52 -3.35 -8.63
C THR A 33 6.70 -4.84 -8.33
N LEU A 34 5.65 -5.64 -8.44
CA LEU A 34 5.72 -7.09 -8.21
C LEU A 34 6.75 -7.79 -9.14
N ASP A 35 6.83 -7.36 -10.39
CA ASP A 35 7.83 -7.84 -11.36
C ASP A 35 9.26 -7.44 -10.94
N LYS A 36 9.47 -6.18 -10.55
CA LYS A 36 10.77 -5.69 -10.04
C LYS A 36 11.23 -6.37 -8.75
N PHE A 37 10.29 -6.81 -7.91
CA PHE A 37 10.58 -7.59 -6.70
C PHE A 37 11.04 -9.03 -7.02
N GLY A 38 11.03 -9.44 -8.29
CA GLY A 38 11.48 -10.76 -8.72
C GLY A 38 10.47 -11.87 -8.46
N LEU A 39 9.19 -11.52 -8.27
CA LEU A 39 8.13 -12.52 -8.12
C LEU A 39 7.90 -13.26 -9.44
N ARG A 40 7.61 -14.56 -9.35
CA ARG A 40 7.42 -15.38 -10.54
C ARG A 40 6.20 -14.89 -11.33
N LYS A 41 6.30 -14.79 -12.66
CA LYS A 41 5.20 -14.37 -13.55
C LYS A 41 3.88 -15.11 -13.31
N ALA A 42 3.95 -16.41 -13.00
CA ALA A 42 2.76 -17.19 -12.64
C ALA A 42 2.01 -16.62 -11.43
N PHE A 43 2.75 -16.21 -10.39
CA PHE A 43 2.16 -15.60 -9.19
C PHE A 43 1.53 -14.24 -9.49
N ILE A 44 2.24 -13.40 -10.26
CA ILE A 44 1.72 -12.10 -10.71
C ILE A 44 0.46 -12.27 -11.56
N SER A 45 0.40 -13.31 -12.40
CA SER A 45 -0.78 -13.64 -13.21
C SER A 45 -1.99 -13.99 -12.34
N TRP A 46 -1.80 -14.73 -11.23
CA TRP A 46 -2.89 -15.01 -10.29
C TRP A 46 -3.41 -13.74 -9.63
N ILE A 47 -2.51 -12.85 -9.21
CA ILE A 47 -2.88 -11.54 -8.65
C ILE A 47 -3.65 -10.72 -9.69
N THR A 48 -3.18 -10.68 -10.93
CA THR A 48 -3.85 -9.98 -12.04
C THR A 48 -5.26 -10.51 -12.25
N LEU A 49 -5.44 -11.83 -12.18
CA LEU A 49 -6.75 -12.46 -12.34
C LEU A 49 -7.71 -12.08 -11.21
N LEU A 50 -7.23 -12.03 -9.95
CA LEU A 50 -8.05 -11.60 -8.81
C LEU A 50 -8.55 -10.16 -8.94
N TYR A 51 -7.74 -9.26 -9.52
CA TYR A 51 -8.08 -7.85 -9.70
C TYR A 51 -8.73 -7.52 -11.05
N SER A 52 -8.94 -8.50 -11.93
CA SER A 52 -9.52 -8.26 -13.27
C SER A 52 -11.00 -7.86 -13.24
N ASN A 53 -11.78 -8.47 -12.35
CA ASN A 53 -13.19 -8.14 -12.13
C ASN A 53 -13.59 -8.52 -10.69
N PRO A 54 -13.07 -7.80 -9.68
CA PRO A 54 -13.35 -8.11 -8.29
C PRO A 54 -14.85 -7.95 -8.03
N LYS A 55 -15.46 -8.98 -7.45
CA LYS A 55 -16.83 -8.94 -6.94
C LYS A 55 -16.80 -9.23 -5.45
N SER A 56 -17.52 -8.43 -4.67
CA SER A 56 -17.66 -8.62 -3.23
C SER A 56 -19.10 -8.40 -2.83
N CYS A 57 -19.61 -9.27 -1.97
CA CYS A 57 -20.88 -9.07 -1.27
C CYS A 57 -20.61 -9.09 0.24
N ILE A 58 -21.36 -8.28 0.98
CA ILE A 58 -21.20 -8.13 2.42
C ILE A 58 -22.17 -9.08 3.11
N LEU A 59 -21.66 -9.94 3.99
CA LEU A 59 -22.48 -10.78 4.86
C LEU A 59 -22.69 -10.06 6.20
N THR A 60 -23.91 -9.65 6.49
CA THR A 60 -24.29 -9.03 7.77
C THR A 60 -25.44 -9.79 8.40
N ASN A 61 -25.26 -10.34 9.60
CA ASN A 61 -26.30 -11.09 10.33
C ASN A 61 -27.02 -12.12 9.46
N SER A 62 -26.26 -12.94 8.71
CA SER A 62 -26.77 -13.95 7.78
C SER A 62 -27.51 -13.41 6.54
N THR A 63 -27.55 -12.10 6.34
CA THR A 63 -28.06 -11.46 5.12
C THR A 63 -26.90 -11.09 4.21
N ILE A 64 -27.00 -11.46 2.93
CA ILE A 64 -26.00 -11.15 1.90
C ILE A 64 -26.46 -9.91 1.13
N SER A 65 -25.59 -8.92 0.99
CA SER A 65 -25.86 -7.76 0.13
C SER A 65 -25.96 -8.19 -1.35
N PRO A 66 -26.74 -7.48 -2.19
CA PRO A 66 -26.66 -7.66 -3.63
C PRO A 66 -25.21 -7.56 -4.14
N LEU A 67 -24.92 -8.31 -5.21
CA LEU A 67 -23.67 -8.25 -5.97
C LEU A 67 -23.59 -6.95 -6.79
#